data_AF-A0AA39MQ61-F1
#
_entry.id   AF-A0AA39MQ61-F1
#
_cell.length_a   1.000
_cell.length_b   1.000
_cell.length_c   1.000
_cell.angle_alpha   90.00
_cell.angle_beta   90.00
_cell.angle_gamma   90.00
#
_symmetry.space_group_name_H-M   'P 1'
#
loop_
_entity.id
_entity.type
_entity.pdbx_description
1 polymer ?
#
loop_
_entity_poly.entity_id
_entity_poly.type
_entity_poly.pdbx_seq_one_letter_code
_entity_poly.pdbx_strand_id
1 'polypeptide(L)'
;MPDVSLQHLKLHPELLLHKRNPDAKVSAFDGALGRLYDKFIVTTPNASALWAPPLGSNRVMYLRLDLRYGDDDPLSWPQPYVPQYCHFPIIRSVLLNPSDSHPDAPLYWLLSKTDFYEADSAGECRGPGFLLRHKFAWFQKRVDKTVERGKGATFSKGAEDIKHSYTVLLHDLLERLQYLPMSLEKVQLSVRETQRVVLYLQALIDYMLIYKPRMDTAADSSVSRKADPKLMGAFTNDAQIAQCFFRAGIPVWIVRHVDQLPNIHIDKTDHFREPHLFMPLDQHRTKFHPIFKGHGLTAEKYYTFDRFTHSHVRFPNVFTWMQSTGSLPLVNPPIPFLCVSVLIHDFNVFLDSRQSLNNNSSSSSKLFVDQTPAHSFLPPVVAVWGQGLSTLVFDKSRCIGPVGAKPRGYALPPPSCLTTAKNPLKIQMMFKFWLRIRVPMIARLSSTFYTPALMDQNSWKTLVSLDYLGMASKQESSDTKAAKQQERMREFLKGCCDEIEMDLGIAEKESVLWRGRPYTELTAADHQEIVWEISELEFHLELVELDQMMRVACT
;
A
#
# COMPACT_ATOMS: atom_id res chain seq x y z
N MET A 1 2.74 49.91 29.32
CA MET A 1 2.30 48.62 28.72
C MET A 1 2.12 47.64 29.86
N PRO A 2 1.02 46.87 29.93
CA PRO A 2 0.90 45.79 30.91
C PRO A 2 2.07 44.82 30.77
N ASP A 3 2.45 44.12 31.84
CA ASP A 3 3.47 43.08 31.77
C ASP A 3 2.98 41.95 30.84
N VAL A 4 3.62 41.78 29.68
CA VAL A 4 3.21 40.81 28.65
C VAL A 4 4.00 39.49 28.79
N SER A 5 4.58 39.22 29.96
CA SER A 5 5.28 37.96 30.18
C SER A 5 4.35 36.75 29.98
N LEU A 6 4.91 35.64 29.47
CA LEU A 6 4.16 34.44 29.15
C LEU A 6 3.35 33.91 30.36
N GLN A 7 3.92 33.99 31.56
CA GLN A 7 3.27 33.55 32.79
C GLN A 7 2.08 34.46 33.13
N HIS A 8 2.22 35.77 32.92
CA HIS A 8 1.14 36.72 33.16
C HIS A 8 -0.01 36.53 32.17
N LEU A 9 0.27 36.29 30.89
CA LEU A 9 -0.77 35.99 29.89
C LEU A 9 -1.52 34.67 30.14
N LYS A 10 -0.87 33.68 30.76
CA LYS A 10 -1.54 32.42 31.17
C LYS A 10 -2.53 32.64 32.31
N LEU A 11 -2.21 33.56 33.24
CA LEU A 11 -3.06 33.92 34.37
C LEU A 11 -4.16 34.92 33.99
N HIS A 12 -3.88 35.80 33.02
CA HIS A 12 -4.74 36.89 32.58
C HIS A 12 -4.98 36.87 31.05
N PRO A 13 -5.77 35.91 30.53
CA PRO A 13 -6.03 35.80 29.09
C PRO A 13 -6.71 37.03 28.45
N GLU A 14 -7.41 37.84 29.26
CA GLU A 14 -8.05 39.09 28.85
C GLU A 14 -7.09 40.12 28.26
N LEU A 15 -5.80 40.05 28.62
CA LEU A 15 -4.76 40.94 28.10
C LEU A 15 -4.53 40.76 26.60
N LEU A 16 -4.93 39.62 26.01
CA LEU A 16 -4.91 39.42 24.57
C LEU A 16 -5.81 40.43 23.84
N LEU A 17 -6.84 40.95 24.51
CA LEU A 17 -7.84 41.87 23.95
C LEU A 17 -7.47 43.36 24.14
N HIS A 18 -6.23 43.69 24.53
CA HIS A 18 -5.79 45.07 24.83
C HIS A 18 -6.01 46.08 23.68
N LYS A 19 -6.10 45.61 22.42
CA LYS A 19 -6.32 46.41 21.21
C LYS A 19 -7.69 46.18 20.56
N ARG A 20 -8.62 45.49 21.24
CA ARG A 20 -9.95 45.11 20.73
C ARG A 20 -10.71 46.31 20.15
N ASN A 21 -11.21 46.17 18.93
CA ASN A 21 -12.03 47.15 18.25
C ASN A 21 -13.04 46.46 17.32
N PRO A 22 -14.19 46.01 17.86
CA PRO A 22 -15.14 45.18 17.12
C PRO A 22 -15.85 45.93 15.97
N ASP A 23 -15.82 47.27 16.00
CA ASP A 23 -16.44 48.11 14.96
C ASP A 23 -15.49 48.36 13.77
N ALA A 24 -14.19 48.06 13.93
CA ALA A 24 -13.22 48.17 12.84
C ALA A 24 -13.27 46.96 11.90
N LYS A 25 -13.02 47.20 10.62
CA LYS A 25 -12.92 46.13 9.63
C LYS A 25 -11.64 45.33 9.87
N VAL A 26 -11.78 44.04 10.17
CA VAL A 26 -10.67 43.09 10.35
C VAL A 26 -9.82 43.01 9.08
N SER A 27 -8.52 43.27 9.21
CA SER A 27 -7.53 43.10 8.14
C SER A 27 -6.91 41.70 8.14
N ALA A 28 -6.10 41.38 7.14
CA ALA A 28 -5.41 40.10 7.03
C ALA A 28 -4.44 39.80 8.19
N PHE A 29 -4.05 40.81 8.98
CA PHE A 29 -3.06 40.68 10.05
C PHE A 29 -3.68 40.74 11.45
N ASP A 30 -4.98 41.00 11.53
CA ASP A 30 -5.73 41.06 12.77
C ASP A 30 -6.25 39.68 13.18
N GLY A 31 -6.74 39.56 14.41
CA GLY A 31 -7.37 38.37 14.94
C GLY A 31 -8.85 38.63 15.22
N ALA A 32 -9.74 38.25 14.31
CA ALA A 32 -11.16 38.12 14.65
C ALA A 32 -11.32 37.15 15.83
N LEU A 33 -10.51 36.09 15.82
CA LEU A 33 -10.29 35.20 16.96
C LEU A 33 -8.79 35.10 17.28
N GLY A 34 -8.43 34.98 18.55
CA GLY A 34 -7.05 34.73 18.95
C GLY A 34 -6.91 34.13 20.33
N ARG A 35 -5.88 33.29 20.54
CA ARG A 35 -5.56 32.74 21.86
C ARG A 35 -4.08 32.37 21.97
N LEU A 36 -3.59 32.36 23.20
CA LEU A 36 -2.28 31.81 23.55
C LEU A 36 -2.29 30.26 23.45
N TYR A 37 -1.38 29.71 22.66
CA TYR A 37 -1.10 28.28 22.54
C TYR A 37 0.35 28.01 22.93
N ASP A 38 0.55 27.39 24.09
CA ASP A 38 1.87 27.21 24.71
C ASP A 38 2.67 28.53 24.83
N LYS A 39 3.64 28.76 23.94
CA LYS A 39 4.49 29.97 23.85
C LYS A 39 4.19 30.87 22.64
N PHE A 40 3.15 30.55 21.89
CA PHE A 40 2.75 31.25 20.68
C PHE A 40 1.38 31.88 20.83
N ILE A 41 1.13 32.95 20.10
CA ILE A 41 -0.20 33.50 19.90
C ILE A 41 -0.68 33.03 18.54
N VAL A 42 -1.82 32.35 18.50
CA VAL A 42 -2.47 31.94 17.26
C VAL A 42 -3.67 32.83 17.05
N THR A 43 -3.70 33.55 15.94
CA THR A 43 -4.83 34.40 15.54
C THR A 43 -5.39 33.98 14.21
N THR A 44 -6.66 34.26 13.94
CA THR A 44 -7.25 34.13 12.61
C THR A 44 -8.07 35.37 12.27
N PRO A 45 -7.86 35.96 11.09
CA PRO A 45 -8.65 37.10 10.63
C PRO A 45 -10.00 36.68 10.01
N ASN A 46 -10.16 35.42 9.59
CA ASN A 46 -11.29 35.01 8.74
C ASN A 46 -11.89 33.63 9.03
N ALA A 47 -11.23 32.76 9.80
CA ALA A 47 -11.78 31.45 10.13
C ALA A 47 -12.80 31.54 11.27
N SER A 48 -13.76 30.62 11.30
CA SER A 48 -14.84 30.60 12.30
C SER A 48 -14.45 29.99 13.64
N ALA A 49 -13.28 29.35 13.74
CA ALA A 49 -12.80 28.70 14.95
C ALA A 49 -11.27 28.68 15.02
N LEU A 50 -10.72 28.52 16.23
CA LEU A 50 -9.31 28.25 16.46
C LEU A 50 -9.06 26.74 16.51
N TRP A 51 -8.07 26.28 15.74
CA TRP A 51 -7.64 24.88 15.73
C TRP A 51 -6.28 24.78 16.41
N ALA A 52 -6.08 23.74 17.22
CA ALA A 52 -4.78 23.49 17.85
C ALA A 52 -3.72 23.21 16.76
N PRO A 53 -2.61 23.97 16.68
CA PRO A 53 -1.58 23.71 15.68
C PRO A 53 -0.85 22.38 15.97
N PRO A 54 -0.55 21.53 14.96
CA PRO A 54 0.15 20.27 15.15
C PRO A 54 1.67 20.50 15.38
N LEU A 55 1.99 21.16 16.49
CA LEU A 55 3.37 21.48 16.89
C LEU A 55 4.06 20.25 17.51
N GLY A 56 5.39 20.27 17.52
CA GLY A 56 6.23 19.24 18.14
C GLY A 56 7.42 18.82 17.26
N SER A 57 8.58 18.60 17.87
CA SER A 57 9.84 18.27 17.18
C SER A 57 10.10 16.77 16.98
N ASN A 58 9.44 15.91 17.77
CA ASN A 58 9.61 14.45 17.76
C ASN A 58 8.28 13.73 17.58
N ARG A 59 7.46 14.21 16.64
CA ARG A 59 6.19 13.58 16.33
C ARG A 59 6.44 12.26 15.61
N VAL A 60 5.66 11.24 15.97
CA VAL A 60 5.73 9.93 15.34
C VAL A 60 4.38 9.62 14.70
N MET A 61 4.40 9.47 13.38
CA MET A 61 3.20 9.33 12.56
C MET A 61 2.95 7.87 12.22
N TYR A 62 1.76 7.40 12.56
CA TYR A 62 1.27 6.05 12.32
C TYR A 62 -0.11 6.11 11.69
N LEU A 63 -0.54 5.02 11.06
CA LEU A 63 -1.94 4.84 10.73
C LEU A 63 -2.77 4.73 12.01
N ARG A 64 -3.84 5.53 12.08
CA ARG A 64 -4.86 5.50 13.13
C ARG A 64 -5.96 4.50 12.79
N LEU A 65 -6.92 4.33 13.69
CA LEU A 65 -8.05 3.41 13.52
C LEU A 65 -8.87 3.66 12.23
N ASP A 66 -8.90 4.90 11.74
CA ASP A 66 -9.58 5.29 10.49
C ASP A 66 -8.67 5.21 9.25
N LEU A 67 -7.46 4.65 9.41
CA LEU A 67 -6.40 4.53 8.40
C LEU A 67 -5.89 5.89 7.88
N ARG A 68 -5.95 6.92 8.72
CA ARG A 68 -5.36 8.23 8.45
C ARG A 68 -4.17 8.51 9.37
N TYR A 69 -3.53 9.65 9.20
CA TYR A 69 -2.36 10.05 9.99
C TYR A 69 -2.70 10.91 11.24
N GLY A 70 -3.96 10.93 11.65
CA GLY A 70 -4.44 11.76 12.77
C GLY A 70 -4.33 13.25 12.45
N ASP A 71 -3.87 14.04 13.44
CA ASP A 71 -3.71 15.49 13.34
C ASP A 71 -2.53 15.94 12.47
N ASP A 72 -1.70 15.00 12.01
CA ASP A 72 -0.68 15.23 10.99
C ASP A 72 -1.22 15.05 9.55
N ASP A 73 -2.45 14.56 9.39
CA ASP A 73 -3.07 14.32 8.09
C ASP A 73 -3.68 15.61 7.52
N PRO A 74 -3.24 16.10 6.34
CA PRO A 74 -3.81 17.30 5.71
C PRO A 74 -5.27 17.14 5.28
N LEU A 75 -5.82 15.92 5.29
CA LEU A 75 -7.24 15.68 5.05
C LEU A 75 -8.10 15.86 6.30
N SER A 76 -7.52 15.70 7.48
CA SER A 76 -8.23 15.65 8.76
C SER A 76 -8.06 16.92 9.59
N TRP A 77 -6.90 17.59 9.48
CA TRP A 77 -6.57 18.71 10.34
C TRP A 77 -5.77 19.81 9.62
N PRO A 78 -5.97 21.10 9.95
CA PRO A 78 -5.20 22.17 9.35
C PRO A 78 -3.70 21.99 9.57
N GLN A 79 -2.93 22.21 8.51
CA GLN A 79 -1.48 22.02 8.53
C GLN A 79 -0.73 23.34 8.35
N PRO A 80 0.54 23.41 8.78
CA PRO A 80 1.44 24.46 8.36
C PRO A 80 1.53 24.54 6.83
N TYR A 81 1.49 25.75 6.29
CA TYR A 81 1.63 25.98 4.86
C TYR A 81 3.03 25.57 4.38
N VAL A 82 3.07 24.81 3.29
CA VAL A 82 4.29 24.35 2.65
C VAL A 82 4.18 24.65 1.15
N PRO A 83 5.08 25.44 0.54
CA PRO A 83 4.99 25.84 -0.87
C PRO A 83 4.93 24.66 -1.86
N GLN A 84 5.66 23.57 -1.58
CA GLN A 84 5.67 22.35 -2.41
C GLN A 84 4.29 21.66 -2.44
N TYR A 85 3.48 21.87 -1.39
CA TYR A 85 2.13 21.32 -1.24
C TYR A 85 1.10 22.46 -1.11
N CYS A 86 1.25 23.49 -1.95
CA CYS A 86 0.48 24.73 -1.86
C CYS A 86 -1.05 24.53 -1.98
N HIS A 87 -1.51 23.41 -2.52
CA HIS A 87 -2.91 23.04 -2.67
C HIS A 87 -3.53 22.41 -1.42
N PHE A 88 -2.74 21.94 -0.44
CA PHE A 88 -3.29 21.30 0.77
C PHE A 88 -4.30 22.14 1.57
N PRO A 89 -4.14 23.47 1.71
CA PRO A 89 -5.12 24.30 2.40
C PRO A 89 -6.49 24.33 1.72
N ILE A 90 -6.56 23.94 0.44
CA ILE A 90 -7.77 23.89 -0.38
C ILE A 90 -8.49 22.54 -0.25
N ILE A 91 -7.87 21.54 0.39
CA ILE A 91 -8.51 20.25 0.63
C ILE A 91 -9.82 20.50 1.40
N ARG A 92 -10.88 19.91 0.89
CA ARG A 92 -12.17 19.93 1.56
C ARG A 92 -12.13 18.94 2.72
N SER A 93 -12.38 19.43 3.93
CA SER A 93 -12.18 18.64 5.15
C SER A 93 -13.04 17.38 5.14
N VAL A 94 -12.44 16.26 5.54
CA VAL A 94 -13.15 15.00 5.74
C VAL A 94 -14.24 15.06 6.80
N LEU A 95 -14.22 16.08 7.67
CA LEU A 95 -15.29 16.36 8.62
C LEU A 95 -16.59 16.85 7.97
N LEU A 96 -16.58 17.09 6.64
CA LEU A 96 -17.78 17.40 5.87
C LEU A 96 -18.85 16.30 5.97
N ASN A 97 -18.44 15.03 6.12
CA ASN A 97 -19.30 13.84 6.21
C ASN A 97 -20.62 13.99 5.43
N PRO A 98 -20.55 14.17 4.10
CA PRO A 98 -21.74 14.47 3.32
C PRO A 98 -22.68 13.25 3.30
N SER A 99 -23.98 13.52 3.14
CA SER A 99 -25.00 12.48 2.93
C SER A 99 -24.67 11.61 1.71
N ASP A 100 -25.10 10.35 1.71
CA ASP A 100 -24.87 9.37 0.64
C ASP A 100 -25.38 9.82 -0.74
N SER A 101 -26.37 10.74 -0.78
CA SER A 101 -26.88 11.32 -2.02
C SER A 101 -25.96 12.40 -2.62
N HIS A 102 -24.97 12.86 -1.86
CA HIS A 102 -24.06 13.90 -2.30
C HIS A 102 -23.08 13.36 -3.36
N PRO A 103 -22.78 14.11 -4.44
CA PRO A 103 -21.85 13.66 -5.48
C PRO A 103 -20.46 13.28 -4.96
N ASP A 104 -19.99 13.93 -3.88
CA ASP A 104 -18.70 13.66 -3.26
C ASP A 104 -18.75 12.61 -2.13
N ALA A 105 -19.90 12.00 -1.84
CA ALA A 105 -19.98 10.92 -0.85
C ALA A 105 -18.93 9.80 -1.03
N PRO A 106 -18.56 9.38 -2.26
CA PRO A 106 -17.47 8.42 -2.45
C PRO A 106 -16.10 8.87 -1.96
N LEU A 107 -15.87 10.16 -1.71
CA LEU A 107 -14.58 10.65 -1.24
C LEU A 107 -14.46 10.59 0.28
N TYR A 108 -15.57 10.39 0.99
CA TYR A 108 -15.63 10.46 2.46
C TYR A 108 -16.16 9.19 3.12
N TRP A 109 -16.77 8.27 2.36
CA TRP A 109 -17.30 7.02 2.90
C TRP A 109 -16.22 6.22 3.64
N LEU A 110 -16.65 5.54 4.70
CA LEU A 110 -15.87 4.57 5.47
C LEU A 110 -16.21 3.17 4.98
N LEU A 111 -15.23 2.46 4.43
CA LEU A 111 -15.46 1.08 3.96
C LEU A 111 -15.69 0.15 5.14
N SER A 112 -16.79 -0.59 5.07
CA SER A 112 -17.22 -1.57 6.06
C SER A 112 -17.17 -2.99 5.51
N LYS A 113 -17.33 -3.98 6.38
CA LYS A 113 -17.39 -5.40 5.97
C LYS A 113 -18.52 -5.68 4.96
N THR A 114 -19.61 -4.91 4.98
CA THR A 114 -20.73 -5.09 4.03
C THR A 114 -20.41 -4.58 2.62
N ASP A 115 -19.33 -3.81 2.44
CA ASP A 115 -18.88 -3.33 1.13
C ASP A 115 -17.90 -4.32 0.46
N PHE A 116 -17.59 -5.44 1.13
CA PHE A 116 -16.57 -6.40 0.74
C PHE A 116 -17.18 -7.79 0.52
N TYR A 117 -16.64 -8.53 -0.44
CA TYR A 117 -16.97 -9.94 -0.64
C TYR A 117 -15.71 -10.77 -0.85
N GLU A 118 -15.67 -11.96 -0.25
CA GLU A 118 -14.56 -12.90 -0.42
C GLU A 118 -14.57 -13.47 -1.85
N ALA A 119 -13.38 -13.56 -2.45
CA ALA A 119 -13.22 -13.95 -3.85
C ALA A 119 -13.61 -15.42 -4.11
N ASP A 120 -13.46 -16.27 -3.09
CA ASP A 120 -13.78 -17.69 -3.16
C ASP A 120 -14.39 -18.15 -1.83
N SER A 121 -15.68 -17.87 -1.64
CA SER A 121 -16.43 -18.30 -0.45
C SER A 121 -16.63 -19.82 -0.36
N ALA A 122 -16.27 -20.54 -1.43
CA ALA A 122 -16.32 -22.00 -1.54
C ALA A 122 -14.97 -22.68 -1.23
N GLY A 123 -13.87 -21.94 -1.24
CA GLY A 123 -12.52 -22.43 -0.94
C GLY A 123 -12.30 -22.75 0.55
N GLU A 124 -11.25 -23.55 0.82
CA GLU A 124 -10.78 -23.87 2.18
C GLU A 124 -10.08 -22.68 2.86
N CYS A 125 -9.70 -21.67 2.07
CA CYS A 125 -9.04 -20.46 2.52
C CYS A 125 -9.99 -19.25 2.43
N ARG A 126 -10.29 -18.62 3.55
CA ARG A 126 -11.04 -17.35 3.64
C ARG A 126 -10.09 -16.16 3.80
N GLY A 127 -10.63 -14.95 3.64
CA GLY A 127 -9.92 -13.69 3.95
C GLY A 127 -9.82 -12.76 2.74
N PRO A 128 -9.07 -13.09 1.68
CA PRO A 128 -8.93 -12.19 0.54
C PRO A 128 -10.17 -12.11 -0.34
N GLY A 129 -10.43 -10.92 -0.86
CA GLY A 129 -11.61 -10.63 -1.63
C GLY A 129 -11.52 -9.27 -2.30
N PHE A 130 -12.69 -8.75 -2.67
CA PHE A 130 -12.80 -7.55 -3.49
C PHE A 130 -13.80 -6.57 -2.90
N LEU A 131 -13.64 -5.30 -3.28
CA LEU A 131 -14.68 -4.30 -3.14
C LEU A 131 -15.89 -4.70 -4.01
N LEU A 132 -17.09 -4.60 -3.46
CA LEU A 132 -18.32 -4.88 -4.22
C LEU A 132 -18.37 -4.05 -5.50
N ARG A 133 -18.72 -4.71 -6.62
CA ARG A 133 -18.67 -4.11 -7.96
C ARG A 133 -19.44 -2.79 -8.06
N HIS A 134 -20.61 -2.68 -7.43
CA HIS A 134 -21.40 -1.46 -7.45
C HIS A 134 -20.74 -0.33 -6.63
N LYS A 135 -20.05 -0.65 -5.53
CA LYS A 135 -19.28 0.32 -4.74
C LYS A 135 -18.04 0.78 -5.50
N PHE A 136 -17.33 -0.15 -6.15
CA PHE A 136 -16.21 0.18 -7.03
C PHE A 136 -16.65 1.12 -8.16
N ALA A 137 -17.71 0.79 -8.90
CA ALA A 137 -18.21 1.64 -9.98
C ALA A 137 -18.67 3.03 -9.50
N TRP A 138 -19.32 3.09 -8.33
CA TRP A 138 -19.72 4.35 -7.69
C TRP A 138 -18.50 5.22 -7.34
N PHE A 139 -17.44 4.61 -6.83
CA PHE A 139 -16.21 5.30 -6.50
C PHE A 139 -15.41 5.73 -7.73
N GLN A 140 -15.18 4.80 -8.67
CA GLN A 140 -14.47 5.05 -9.93
C GLN A 140 -15.10 6.21 -10.71
N LYS A 141 -16.43 6.21 -10.85
CA LYS A 141 -17.15 7.32 -11.51
C LYS A 141 -16.81 8.68 -10.91
N ARG A 142 -16.62 8.76 -9.59
CA ARG A 142 -16.24 10.01 -8.93
C ARG A 142 -14.78 10.37 -9.15
N VAL A 143 -13.88 9.39 -9.16
CA VAL A 143 -12.47 9.59 -9.51
C VAL A 143 -12.34 10.13 -10.93
N ASP A 144 -12.98 9.48 -11.90
CA ASP A 144 -12.97 9.86 -13.32
C ASP A 144 -13.44 11.30 -13.50
N LYS A 145 -14.50 11.70 -12.80
CA LYS A 145 -14.99 13.09 -12.84
C LYS A 145 -13.93 14.11 -12.38
N THR A 146 -13.10 13.79 -11.39
CA THR A 146 -11.99 14.68 -10.98
C THR A 146 -10.92 14.72 -12.07
N VAL A 147 -10.54 13.56 -12.59
CA VAL A 147 -9.49 13.44 -13.63
C VAL A 147 -9.89 14.20 -14.89
N GLU A 148 -11.12 14.02 -15.39
CA GLU A 148 -11.64 14.72 -16.57
C GLU A 148 -11.66 16.24 -16.40
N ARG A 149 -12.01 16.72 -15.20
CA ARG A 149 -11.94 18.16 -14.89
C ARG A 149 -10.51 18.70 -14.98
N GLY A 150 -9.51 17.90 -14.63
CA GLY A 150 -8.09 18.26 -14.70
C GLY A 150 -7.52 18.25 -16.13
N LYS A 151 -8.09 17.46 -17.05
CA LYS A 151 -7.64 17.36 -18.45
C LYS A 151 -7.89 18.65 -19.24
N GLY A 152 -9.01 19.33 -18.97
CA GLY A 152 -9.39 20.55 -19.69
C GLY A 152 -8.57 21.80 -19.34
N ALA A 153 -7.60 21.71 -18.43
CA ALA A 153 -6.83 22.85 -17.95
C ALA A 153 -5.32 22.61 -18.03
N THR A 154 -4.61 23.58 -18.58
CA THR A 154 -3.14 23.61 -18.62
C THR A 154 -2.61 24.36 -17.40
N PHE A 155 -1.76 23.71 -16.61
CA PHE A 155 -1.15 24.31 -15.43
C PHE A 155 0.31 24.72 -15.67
N SER A 156 0.88 25.47 -14.73
CA SER A 156 2.34 25.71 -14.70
C SER A 156 3.10 24.39 -14.62
N LYS A 157 4.28 24.29 -15.23
CA LYS A 157 5.09 23.05 -15.33
C LYS A 157 5.07 22.18 -14.07
N GLY A 158 5.44 22.72 -12.91
CA GLY A 158 5.48 21.94 -11.67
C GLY A 158 4.12 21.44 -11.18
N ALA A 159 3.04 22.19 -11.40
CA ALA A 159 1.68 21.75 -11.05
C ALA A 159 1.15 20.71 -12.05
N GLU A 160 1.59 20.78 -13.32
CA GLU A 160 1.27 19.77 -14.34
C GLU A 160 1.93 18.42 -14.01
N ASP A 161 3.18 18.44 -13.56
CA ASP A 161 3.91 17.24 -13.13
C ASP A 161 3.20 16.55 -11.94
N ILE A 162 2.76 17.33 -10.94
CA ILE A 162 1.99 16.82 -9.79
C ILE A 162 0.64 16.26 -10.25
N LYS A 163 -0.08 16.97 -11.14
CA LYS A 163 -1.35 16.51 -11.71
C LYS A 163 -1.20 15.18 -12.43
N HIS A 164 -0.16 15.04 -13.25
CA HIS A 164 0.16 13.80 -13.95
C HIS A 164 0.47 12.67 -12.96
N SER A 165 1.33 12.92 -11.97
CA SER A 165 1.69 11.94 -10.94
C SER A 165 0.46 11.42 -10.18
N TYR A 166 -0.45 12.30 -9.75
CA TYR A 166 -1.70 11.87 -9.10
C TYR A 166 -2.61 11.08 -10.05
N THR A 167 -2.69 11.47 -11.33
CA THR A 167 -3.53 10.78 -12.30
C THR A 167 -3.05 9.35 -12.56
N VAL A 168 -1.74 9.15 -12.72
CA VAL A 168 -1.14 7.81 -12.88
C VAL A 168 -1.37 6.98 -11.61
N LEU A 169 -1.11 7.54 -10.44
CA LEU A 169 -1.30 6.83 -9.18
C LEU A 169 -2.77 6.42 -8.96
N LEU A 170 -3.73 7.27 -9.34
CA LEU A 170 -5.16 6.93 -9.26
C LEU A 170 -5.53 5.78 -10.19
N HIS A 171 -4.95 5.73 -11.38
CA HIS A 171 -5.14 4.60 -12.29
C HIS A 171 -4.67 3.30 -11.64
N ASP A 172 -3.44 3.26 -11.15
CA ASP A 172 -2.84 2.07 -10.53
C ASP A 172 -3.63 1.61 -9.28
N LEU A 173 -4.06 2.55 -8.45
CA LEU A 173 -4.88 2.25 -7.27
C LEU A 173 -6.26 1.70 -7.63
N LEU A 174 -6.89 2.21 -8.68
CA LEU A 174 -8.19 1.71 -9.16
C LEU A 174 -8.06 0.31 -9.79
N GLU A 175 -7.04 0.07 -10.61
CA GLU A 175 -6.78 -1.25 -11.18
C GLU A 175 -6.58 -2.29 -10.07
N ARG A 176 -5.79 -1.94 -9.05
CA ARG A 176 -5.58 -2.79 -7.87
C ARG A 176 -6.90 -3.10 -7.16
N LEU A 177 -7.73 -2.09 -6.89
CA LEU A 177 -9.04 -2.28 -6.23
C LEU A 177 -10.00 -3.15 -7.05
N GLN A 178 -9.88 -3.11 -8.38
CA GLN A 178 -10.76 -3.84 -9.28
C GLN A 178 -10.36 -5.31 -9.45
N TYR A 179 -9.06 -5.58 -9.58
CA TYR A 179 -8.57 -6.86 -10.09
C TYR A 179 -7.76 -7.68 -9.09
N LEU A 180 -7.23 -7.07 -8.03
CA LEU A 180 -6.36 -7.76 -7.08
C LEU A 180 -7.11 -8.16 -5.80
N PRO A 181 -7.24 -9.47 -5.50
CA PRO A 181 -7.84 -9.89 -4.24
C PRO A 181 -6.94 -9.51 -3.06
N MET A 182 -7.54 -8.94 -2.03
CA MET A 182 -6.84 -8.43 -0.85
C MET A 182 -7.65 -8.72 0.41
N SER A 183 -7.00 -8.76 1.57
CA SER A 183 -7.69 -8.76 2.87
C SER A 183 -8.55 -7.51 3.04
N LEU A 184 -9.57 -7.58 3.91
CA LEU A 184 -10.48 -6.47 4.17
C LEU A 184 -9.72 -5.20 4.55
N GLU A 185 -8.74 -5.30 5.45
CA GLU A 185 -7.90 -4.20 5.92
C GLU A 185 -7.13 -3.55 4.77
N LYS A 186 -6.63 -4.34 3.82
CA LYS A 186 -5.92 -3.83 2.63
C LYS A 186 -6.86 -3.19 1.63
N VAL A 187 -8.09 -3.69 1.47
CA VAL A 187 -9.12 -3.02 0.66
C VAL A 187 -9.50 -1.68 1.31
N GLN A 188 -9.69 -1.65 2.63
CA GLN A 188 -9.95 -0.42 3.38
C GLN A 188 -8.83 0.60 3.20
N LEU A 189 -7.57 0.17 3.32
CA LEU A 189 -6.41 1.03 3.13
C LEU A 189 -6.30 1.52 1.68
N SER A 190 -6.48 0.64 0.70
CA SER A 190 -6.43 1.00 -0.72
C SER A 190 -7.51 2.02 -1.07
N VAL A 191 -8.75 1.84 -0.58
CA VAL A 191 -9.81 2.84 -0.74
C VAL A 191 -9.43 4.17 -0.11
N ARG A 192 -8.88 4.16 1.11
CA ARG A 192 -8.47 5.37 1.83
C ARG A 192 -7.38 6.13 1.11
N GLU A 193 -6.39 5.43 0.58
CA GLU A 193 -5.32 6.02 -0.22
C GLU A 193 -5.84 6.55 -1.56
N THR A 194 -6.75 5.86 -2.24
CA THR A 194 -7.41 6.42 -3.44
C THR A 194 -8.18 7.69 -3.11
N GLN A 195 -8.97 7.72 -2.01
CA GLN A 195 -9.69 8.91 -1.58
C GLN A 195 -8.74 10.08 -1.31
N ARG A 196 -7.60 9.81 -0.65
CA ARG A 196 -6.53 10.78 -0.40
C ARG A 196 -6.03 11.42 -1.69
N VAL A 197 -5.63 10.60 -2.65
CA VAL A 197 -5.07 11.09 -3.92
C VAL A 197 -6.11 11.86 -4.74
N VAL A 198 -7.38 11.42 -4.75
CA VAL A 198 -8.45 12.18 -5.44
C VAL A 198 -8.67 13.55 -4.80
N LEU A 199 -8.66 13.63 -3.46
CA LEU A 199 -8.81 14.89 -2.75
C LEU A 199 -7.61 15.82 -2.97
N TYR A 200 -6.39 15.28 -3.06
CA TYR A 200 -5.21 16.06 -3.46
C TYR A 200 -5.33 16.61 -4.88
N LEU A 201 -5.72 15.77 -5.84
CA LEU A 201 -5.91 16.20 -7.23
C LEU A 201 -7.01 17.27 -7.33
N GLN A 202 -8.14 17.09 -6.64
CA GLN A 202 -9.22 18.06 -6.62
C GLN A 202 -8.76 19.40 -6.02
N ALA A 203 -8.04 19.36 -4.90
CA ALA A 203 -7.50 20.55 -4.26
C ALA A 203 -6.48 21.27 -5.16
N LEU A 204 -5.65 20.53 -5.91
CA LEU A 204 -4.71 21.10 -6.88
C LEU A 204 -5.43 21.81 -8.01
N ILE A 205 -6.46 21.19 -8.60
CA ILE A 205 -7.27 21.79 -9.65
C ILE A 205 -7.97 23.06 -9.13
N ASP A 206 -8.56 23.01 -7.93
CA ASP A 206 -9.22 24.17 -7.31
C ASP A 206 -8.22 25.27 -6.97
N TYR A 207 -7.03 24.91 -6.48
CA TYR A 207 -5.96 25.87 -6.21
C TYR A 207 -5.58 26.63 -7.48
N MET A 208 -5.30 25.91 -8.58
CA MET A 208 -4.85 26.53 -9.83
C MET A 208 -5.95 27.36 -10.51
N LEU A 209 -7.20 26.86 -10.53
CA LEU A 209 -8.28 27.50 -11.28
C LEU A 209 -9.04 28.58 -10.52
N ILE A 210 -9.09 28.49 -9.18
CA ILE A 210 -9.96 29.35 -8.37
C ILE A 210 -9.13 30.21 -7.43
N TYR A 211 -8.28 29.58 -6.62
CA TYR A 211 -7.68 30.29 -5.50
C TYR A 211 -6.42 31.07 -5.86
N LYS A 212 -5.56 30.53 -6.73
CA LYS A 212 -4.36 31.23 -7.21
C LYS A 212 -4.72 32.55 -7.93
N PRO A 213 -5.69 32.59 -8.86
CA PRO A 213 -6.14 33.85 -9.45
C PRO A 213 -6.68 34.85 -8.41
N ARG A 214 -7.35 34.37 -7.36
CA ARG A 214 -7.85 35.25 -6.28
C ARG A 214 -6.72 35.80 -5.41
N MET A 215 -5.66 35.04 -5.18
CA MET A 215 -4.46 35.52 -4.48
C MET A 215 -3.77 36.62 -5.28
N ASP A 216 -3.67 36.44 -6.60
CA ASP A 216 -2.97 37.35 -7.51
C ASP A 216 -3.77 38.61 -7.85
N THR A 217 -5.06 38.66 -7.49
CA THR A 217 -5.91 39.84 -7.72
C THR A 217 -5.36 41.05 -6.95
N ALA A 218 -5.32 42.23 -7.58
CA ALA A 218 -4.84 43.46 -6.97
C ALA A 218 -5.60 43.82 -5.67
N ALA A 219 -4.87 44.41 -4.72
CA ALA A 219 -5.36 44.76 -3.37
C ALA A 219 -6.54 45.75 -3.38
N ASP A 220 -6.67 46.54 -4.45
CA ASP A 220 -7.69 47.59 -4.58
C ASP A 220 -9.08 47.06 -4.99
N SER A 221 -9.19 45.77 -5.29
CA SER A 221 -10.50 45.14 -5.51
C SER A 221 -11.24 45.04 -4.18
N SER A 222 -12.31 45.82 -4.02
CA SER A 222 -13.18 45.93 -2.83
C SER A 222 -13.90 44.62 -2.40
N VAL A 223 -13.50 43.47 -2.94
CA VAL A 223 -14.16 42.18 -2.73
C VAL A 223 -13.67 41.56 -1.42
N SER A 224 -14.36 41.90 -0.32
CA SER A 224 -14.24 41.18 0.94
C SER A 224 -14.76 39.75 0.77
N ARG A 225 -13.87 38.78 0.56
CA ARG A 225 -14.24 37.36 0.44
C ARG A 225 -14.32 36.73 1.82
N LYS A 226 -15.52 36.25 2.20
CA LYS A 226 -15.67 35.41 3.40
C LYS A 226 -14.88 34.12 3.20
N ALA A 227 -14.27 33.63 4.28
CA ALA A 227 -13.59 32.34 4.24
C ALA A 227 -14.59 31.22 3.91
N ASP A 228 -14.22 30.30 3.02
CA ASP A 228 -15.01 29.08 2.80
C ASP A 228 -14.77 28.12 3.98
N PRO A 229 -15.78 27.87 4.85
CA PRO A 229 -15.60 27.04 6.03
C PRO A 229 -15.40 25.55 5.70
N LYS A 230 -15.57 25.15 4.44
CA LYS A 230 -15.37 23.76 3.98
C LYS A 230 -13.90 23.46 3.67
N LEU A 231 -13.06 24.49 3.50
CA LEU A 231 -11.63 24.32 3.24
C LEU A 231 -10.88 24.05 4.52
N MET A 232 -9.83 23.24 4.42
CA MET A 232 -8.96 22.93 5.55
C MET A 232 -8.25 24.17 6.10
N GLY A 233 -7.80 25.05 5.20
CA GLY A 233 -6.98 26.21 5.57
C GLY A 233 -5.57 25.83 6.01
N ALA A 234 -4.81 26.80 6.52
CA ALA A 234 -3.42 26.56 6.95
C ALA A 234 -2.96 27.45 8.10
N PHE A 235 -1.97 26.94 8.83
CA PHE A 235 -1.15 27.74 9.72
C PHE A 235 0.00 28.38 8.95
N THR A 236 0.33 29.63 9.26
CA THR A 236 1.50 30.31 8.68
C THR A 236 2.09 31.32 9.66
N ASN A 237 3.39 31.56 9.57
CA ASN A 237 4.06 32.71 10.18
C ASN A 237 4.45 33.77 9.13
N ASP A 238 4.22 33.49 7.84
CA ASP A 238 4.52 34.38 6.73
C ASP A 238 3.34 35.34 6.49
N ALA A 239 3.61 36.63 6.62
CA ALA A 239 2.67 37.70 6.40
C ALA A 239 2.13 37.74 4.95
N GLN A 240 2.96 37.44 3.96
CA GLN A 240 2.54 37.44 2.55
C GLN A 240 1.52 36.33 2.30
N ILE A 241 1.79 35.12 2.80
CA ILE A 241 0.86 33.99 2.69
C ILE A 241 -0.46 34.28 3.43
N ALA A 242 -0.39 34.86 4.64
CA ALA A 242 -1.57 35.26 5.38
C ALA A 242 -2.45 36.24 4.58
N GLN A 243 -1.84 37.25 3.96
CA GLN A 243 -2.53 38.22 3.12
C GLN A 243 -3.15 37.56 1.88
N CYS A 244 -2.40 36.70 1.18
CA CYS A 244 -2.89 35.97 0.01
C CYS A 244 -4.10 35.09 0.36
N PHE A 245 -4.03 34.35 1.47
CA PHE A 245 -5.10 33.44 1.88
C PHE A 245 -6.34 34.19 2.34
N PHE A 246 -6.15 35.26 3.12
CA PHE A 246 -7.23 36.16 3.51
C PHE A 246 -7.94 36.73 2.26
N ARG A 247 -7.18 37.24 1.29
CA ARG A 247 -7.72 37.77 0.01
C ARG A 247 -8.46 36.71 -0.80
N ALA A 248 -7.97 35.48 -0.79
CA ALA A 248 -8.55 34.36 -1.54
C ALA A 248 -9.80 33.74 -0.88
N GLY A 249 -10.09 34.09 0.38
CA GLY A 249 -11.16 33.48 1.17
C GLY A 249 -10.80 32.08 1.66
N ILE A 250 -9.51 31.81 1.90
CA ILE A 250 -9.03 30.56 2.49
C ILE A 250 -8.85 30.79 4.01
N PRO A 251 -9.37 29.91 4.88
CA PRO A 251 -9.12 30.00 6.31
C PRO A 251 -7.62 30.01 6.60
N VAL A 252 -7.16 30.98 7.40
CA VAL A 252 -5.75 31.09 7.76
C VAL A 252 -5.58 31.38 9.25
N TRP A 253 -4.61 30.72 9.86
CA TRP A 253 -4.20 30.94 11.24
C TRP A 253 -2.75 31.42 11.27
N ILE A 254 -2.53 32.58 11.87
CA ILE A 254 -1.22 33.21 11.97
C ILE A 254 -0.61 32.82 13.30
N VAL A 255 0.56 32.18 13.25
CA VAL A 255 1.31 31.76 14.44
C VAL A 255 2.42 32.78 14.70
N ARG A 256 2.33 33.47 15.84
CA ARG A 256 3.22 34.57 16.23
C ARG A 256 3.88 34.31 17.57
N HIS A 257 5.08 34.84 17.78
CA HIS A 257 5.70 34.84 19.10
C HIS A 257 4.99 35.86 20.01
N VAL A 258 4.99 35.60 21.32
CA VAL A 258 4.29 36.46 22.30
C VAL A 258 4.78 37.91 22.28
N ASP A 259 6.05 38.15 21.97
CA ASP A 259 6.64 39.50 21.89
C ASP A 259 5.97 40.39 20.83
N GLN A 260 5.26 39.78 19.86
CA GLN A 260 4.53 40.52 18.84
C GLN A 260 3.19 41.04 19.34
N LEU A 261 2.66 40.58 20.49
CA LEU A 261 1.34 40.96 21.03
C LEU A 261 1.07 42.46 21.02
N PRO A 262 2.00 43.36 21.38
CA PRO A 262 1.74 44.80 21.38
C PRO A 262 1.31 45.35 20.01
N ASN A 263 1.56 44.62 18.92
CA ASN A 263 1.21 44.99 17.55
C ASN A 263 0.02 44.18 16.99
N ILE A 264 -0.61 43.32 17.79
CA ILE A 264 -1.71 42.46 17.36
C ILE A 264 -3.04 43.00 17.87
N HIS A 265 -3.97 43.21 16.95
CA HIS A 265 -5.37 43.45 17.27
C HIS A 265 -6.11 42.10 17.38
N ILE A 266 -6.77 41.83 18.52
CA ILE A 266 -7.62 40.65 18.71
C ILE A 266 -8.99 41.09 19.23
N ASP A 267 -10.06 40.70 18.53
CA ASP A 267 -11.43 41.07 18.88
C ASP A 267 -12.06 40.14 19.92
N LYS A 268 -11.77 38.84 19.81
CA LYS A 268 -12.36 37.82 20.67
C LYS A 268 -11.38 36.68 20.92
N THR A 269 -11.42 36.14 22.14
CA THR A 269 -10.74 34.88 22.49
C THR A 269 -11.70 33.71 22.39
N ASP A 270 -11.22 32.55 21.93
CA ASP A 270 -12.00 31.30 21.86
C ASP A 270 -11.14 30.10 22.26
N HIS A 271 -11.75 28.95 22.57
CA HIS A 271 -11.01 27.72 22.85
C HIS A 271 -10.47 27.08 21.57
N PHE A 272 -9.30 26.44 21.69
CA PHE A 272 -8.79 25.60 20.62
C PHE A 272 -9.66 24.36 20.50
N ARG A 273 -10.03 24.04 19.26
CA ARG A 273 -10.50 22.72 18.90
C ARG A 273 -9.32 21.78 18.98
N GLU A 274 -9.46 20.74 19.80
CA GLU A 274 -8.42 19.75 20.02
C GLU A 274 -8.65 18.50 19.15
N PRO A 275 -7.61 17.89 18.55
CA PRO A 275 -7.81 16.81 17.59
C PRO A 275 -8.55 15.58 18.12
N HIS A 276 -8.32 15.23 19.39
CA HIS A 276 -8.95 14.05 20.03
C HIS A 276 -10.48 14.12 20.09
N LEU A 277 -11.07 15.32 19.88
CA LEU A 277 -12.53 15.50 19.82
C LEU A 277 -13.12 15.19 18.44
N PHE A 278 -12.30 15.10 17.39
CA PHE A 278 -12.76 14.99 16.00
C PHE A 278 -12.28 13.73 15.29
N MET A 279 -11.23 13.07 15.80
CA MET A 279 -10.64 11.90 15.15
C MET A 279 -9.98 10.94 16.16
N PRO A 280 -9.89 9.64 15.81
CA PRO A 280 -9.14 8.69 16.63
C PRO A 280 -7.63 9.01 16.55
N LEU A 281 -6.98 9.11 17.71
CA LEU A 281 -5.53 9.26 17.81
C LEU A 281 -4.81 7.97 18.19
N ASP A 282 -5.58 6.94 18.55
CA ASP A 282 -5.06 5.61 18.84
C ASP A 282 -4.43 4.96 17.60
N GLN A 283 -3.33 4.24 17.82
CA GLN A 283 -2.69 3.47 16.77
C GLN A 283 -3.65 2.37 16.25
N HIS A 284 -3.62 2.12 14.95
CA HIS A 284 -4.37 1.01 14.36
C HIS A 284 -3.96 -0.33 15.02
N ARG A 285 -4.92 -1.27 15.13
CA ARG A 285 -4.71 -2.57 15.77
C ARG A 285 -3.60 -3.38 15.10
N THR A 286 -3.57 -3.35 13.77
CA THR A 286 -2.43 -3.83 12.98
C THR A 286 -1.23 -2.95 13.29
N LYS A 287 -0.14 -3.54 13.80
CA LYS A 287 1.09 -2.84 14.18
C LYS A 287 1.83 -2.36 12.94
N PHE A 288 1.31 -1.34 12.26
CA PHE A 288 2.03 -0.63 11.23
C PHE A 288 3.24 0.05 11.86
N HIS A 289 4.39 -0.09 11.20
CA HIS A 289 5.59 0.65 11.59
C HIS A 289 5.34 2.16 11.49
N PRO A 290 6.06 2.98 12.28
CA PRO A 290 6.03 4.42 12.11
C PRO A 290 6.34 4.77 10.65
N ILE A 291 5.47 5.56 10.02
CA ILE A 291 5.66 6.03 8.64
C ILE A 291 6.69 7.16 8.62
N PHE A 292 6.64 8.02 9.64
CA PHE A 292 7.55 9.14 9.81
C PHE A 292 7.83 9.40 11.29
N LYS A 293 9.06 9.86 11.56
CA LYS A 293 9.47 10.39 12.85
C LYS A 293 10.26 11.67 12.62
N GLY A 294 9.80 12.78 13.17
CA GLY A 294 10.48 14.06 12.99
C GLY A 294 9.62 15.24 13.43
N HIS A 295 9.95 16.41 12.91
CA HIS A 295 9.28 17.65 13.28
C HIS A 295 7.93 17.78 12.56
N GLY A 296 6.86 18.16 13.28
CA GLY A 296 5.52 18.31 12.69
C GLY A 296 5.35 19.38 11.61
N LEU A 297 6.34 20.27 11.48
CA LEU A 297 6.33 21.41 10.57
C LEU A 297 7.10 21.15 9.27
N THR A 298 7.87 20.06 9.18
CA THR A 298 8.71 19.79 8.01
C THR A 298 7.90 19.20 6.86
N ALA A 299 8.19 19.67 5.64
CA ALA A 299 7.62 19.14 4.41
C ALA A 299 7.94 17.65 4.18
N GLU A 300 9.02 17.14 4.79
CA GLU A 300 9.48 15.75 4.68
C GLU A 300 8.40 14.72 5.02
N LYS A 301 7.48 15.06 5.94
CA LYS A 301 6.38 14.15 6.31
C LYS A 301 5.48 13.84 5.12
N TYR A 302 5.21 14.82 4.26
CA TYR A 302 4.37 14.62 3.10
C TYR A 302 5.06 13.79 2.04
N TYR A 303 6.37 13.97 1.85
CA TYR A 303 7.15 13.07 1.01
C TYR A 303 7.08 11.61 1.51
N THR A 304 7.13 11.40 2.82
CA THR A 304 6.96 10.05 3.38
C THR A 304 5.55 9.51 3.21
N PHE A 305 4.51 10.35 3.29
CA PHE A 305 3.13 9.94 2.99
C PHE A 305 2.99 9.55 1.52
N ASP A 306 3.48 10.37 0.59
CA ASP A 306 3.46 10.06 -0.84
C ASP A 306 4.21 8.75 -1.12
N ARG A 307 5.41 8.57 -0.54
CA ARG A 307 6.18 7.34 -0.67
C ARG A 307 5.45 6.13 -0.09
N PHE A 308 4.77 6.31 1.05
CA PHE A 308 3.95 5.26 1.65
C PHE A 308 2.81 4.89 0.70
N THR A 309 2.02 5.84 0.21
CA THR A 309 0.96 5.61 -0.80
C THR A 309 1.50 4.86 -2.01
N HIS A 310 2.60 5.34 -2.61
CA HIS A 310 3.24 4.70 -3.77
C HIS A 310 3.76 3.29 -3.48
N SER A 311 4.10 2.97 -2.24
CA SER A 311 4.54 1.61 -1.89
C SER A 311 3.39 0.59 -2.04
N HIS A 312 2.12 0.98 -1.89
CA HIS A 312 0.98 0.06 -1.98
C HIS A 312 0.65 -0.40 -3.41
N VAL A 313 1.00 0.42 -4.41
CA VAL A 313 0.84 0.06 -5.83
C VAL A 313 2.00 -0.75 -6.36
N ARG A 314 3.14 -0.76 -5.67
CA ARG A 314 4.32 -1.56 -6.07
C ARG A 314 4.19 -2.97 -5.52
N PHE A 315 4.41 -3.96 -6.38
CA PHE A 315 4.65 -5.32 -5.91
C PHE A 315 6.00 -5.35 -5.18
N PRO A 316 6.06 -5.79 -3.91
CA PRO A 316 7.32 -5.96 -3.20
C PRO A 316 8.19 -6.95 -3.97
N ASN A 317 9.49 -6.64 -4.03
CA ASN A 317 10.44 -7.61 -4.56
C ASN A 317 10.61 -8.75 -3.55
N VAL A 318 10.02 -9.89 -3.90
CA VAL A 318 10.02 -11.13 -3.12
C VAL A 318 11.41 -11.78 -3.02
N PHE A 319 12.34 -11.36 -3.88
CA PHE A 319 13.71 -11.85 -3.95
C PHE A 319 14.73 -10.92 -3.31
N THR A 320 14.30 -9.89 -2.55
CA THR A 320 15.17 -8.86 -1.96
C THR A 320 16.47 -9.41 -1.38
N TRP A 321 17.61 -8.97 -1.93
CA TRP A 321 18.93 -9.23 -1.37
C TRP A 321 19.04 -8.59 0.01
N MET A 322 19.28 -9.39 1.07
CA MET A 322 19.69 -8.85 2.36
C MET A 322 21.08 -8.20 2.21
N GLN A 323 21.13 -6.94 1.78
CA GLN A 323 22.19 -6.07 2.27
C GLN A 323 21.81 -5.70 3.70
N SER A 324 22.70 -6.01 4.62
CA SER A 324 22.60 -5.70 6.04
C SER A 324 22.70 -4.18 6.23
N THR A 325 21.70 -3.42 5.81
CA THR A 325 21.63 -1.97 6.02
C THR A 325 20.33 -1.62 6.71
N GLY A 326 20.31 -1.77 8.03
CA GLY A 326 19.60 -0.89 8.96
C GLY A 326 18.09 -0.65 8.80
N SER A 327 17.34 -1.42 8.02
CA SER A 327 15.88 -1.26 7.89
C SER A 327 15.10 -2.43 8.50
N LEU A 328 14.19 -2.06 9.41
CA LEU A 328 13.05 -2.77 9.99
C LEU A 328 13.16 -4.30 10.23
N PRO A 329 13.05 -4.79 11.48
CA PRO A 329 12.94 -6.22 11.75
C PRO A 329 11.59 -6.73 11.24
N LEU A 330 11.62 -7.36 10.07
CA LEU A 330 10.48 -8.02 9.43
C LEU A 330 10.12 -9.31 10.18
N VAL A 331 8.83 -9.52 10.46
CA VAL A 331 8.32 -10.78 11.03
C VAL A 331 8.12 -11.76 9.87
N ASN A 332 9.12 -12.60 9.60
CA ASN A 332 8.99 -13.67 8.61
C ASN A 332 8.33 -14.90 9.24
N PRO A 333 7.35 -15.56 8.60
CA PRO A 333 6.96 -16.90 8.99
C PRO A 333 8.12 -17.88 8.77
N PRO A 334 8.27 -18.90 9.63
CA PRO A 334 9.35 -19.88 9.48
C PRO A 334 9.20 -20.68 8.18
N ILE A 335 10.27 -20.72 7.38
CA ILE A 335 10.37 -21.59 6.20
C ILE A 335 10.51 -23.05 6.69
N PRO A 336 9.77 -24.02 6.13
CA PRO A 336 9.94 -25.43 6.49
C PRO A 336 11.35 -25.93 6.10
N PHE A 337 12.19 -26.28 7.08
CA PHE A 337 13.46 -26.96 6.83
C PHE A 337 13.27 -28.48 6.73
N LEU A 338 13.86 -29.09 5.69
CA LEU A 338 14.07 -30.54 5.63
C LEU A 338 15.14 -30.96 6.65
N CYS A 339 14.82 -31.92 7.51
CA CYS A 339 15.79 -32.58 8.37
C CYS A 339 16.65 -33.50 7.50
N VAL A 340 17.86 -33.05 7.14
CA VAL A 340 18.87 -33.91 6.52
C VAL A 340 19.54 -34.70 7.64
N SER A 341 19.12 -35.93 7.82
CA SER A 341 19.90 -36.94 8.53
C SER A 341 20.26 -38.04 7.54
N VAL A 342 21.56 -38.16 7.32
CA VAL A 342 22.27 -39.13 6.49
C VAL A 342 21.76 -40.55 6.68
N LEU A 343 21.54 -41.27 5.58
CA LEU A 343 21.90 -42.68 5.45
C LEU A 343 22.06 -43.03 3.96
N ILE A 344 23.33 -43.12 3.58
CA ILE A 344 23.81 -43.92 2.46
C ILE A 344 23.49 -45.38 2.83
N HIS A 345 22.56 -46.04 2.15
CA HIS A 345 22.72 -47.41 1.67
C HIS A 345 21.51 -47.88 0.83
N ASP A 346 21.88 -48.54 -0.27
CA ASP A 346 21.17 -49.60 -0.99
C ASP A 346 19.89 -49.29 -1.76
N PHE A 347 20.07 -49.02 -3.05
CA PHE A 347 19.37 -49.81 -4.07
C PHE A 347 20.36 -50.28 -5.14
N ASN A 348 20.62 -51.59 -5.13
CA ASN A 348 21.46 -52.33 -6.05
C ASN A 348 20.88 -52.33 -7.47
N VAL A 349 21.69 -51.84 -8.40
CA VAL A 349 22.16 -52.50 -9.63
C VAL A 349 21.30 -53.67 -10.14
N PHE A 350 20.67 -53.48 -11.30
CA PHE A 350 20.69 -54.50 -12.34
C PHE A 350 21.39 -53.93 -13.58
N LEU A 351 22.48 -54.61 -13.92
CA LEU A 351 23.41 -54.38 -15.00
C LEU A 351 23.05 -55.35 -16.13
N ASP A 352 22.93 -54.86 -17.37
CA ASP A 352 23.34 -55.54 -18.62
C ASP A 352 22.89 -54.67 -19.81
N SER A 353 23.66 -54.39 -20.86
CA SER A 353 25.02 -54.78 -21.23
C SER A 353 25.49 -53.85 -22.38
N ARG A 354 26.73 -53.34 -22.26
CA ARG A 354 27.80 -53.09 -23.27
C ARG A 354 27.43 -52.37 -24.60
N GLN A 355 28.16 -51.38 -25.11
CA GLN A 355 29.63 -51.22 -25.29
C GLN A 355 29.99 -49.71 -25.29
N SER A 356 30.88 -49.22 -24.43
CA SER A 356 32.35 -49.06 -24.63
C SER A 356 32.77 -48.07 -25.74
N LEU A 357 33.17 -46.85 -25.38
CA LEU A 357 34.56 -46.36 -25.47
C LEU A 357 34.69 -44.90 -25.01
N ASN A 358 35.77 -44.67 -24.26
CA ASN A 358 36.24 -43.41 -23.68
C ASN A 358 36.28 -42.22 -24.66
N ASN A 359 35.99 -41.01 -24.16
CA ASN A 359 37.05 -40.01 -23.91
C ASN A 359 36.52 -38.72 -23.27
N ASN A 360 37.31 -38.24 -22.32
CA ASN A 360 37.25 -36.99 -21.57
C ASN A 360 36.55 -35.79 -22.26
N SER A 361 35.50 -35.26 -21.62
CA SER A 361 35.30 -33.81 -21.50
C SER A 361 34.41 -33.52 -20.29
N SER A 362 34.96 -32.82 -19.30
CA SER A 362 34.21 -32.25 -18.19
C SER A 362 33.39 -31.08 -18.71
N SER A 363 32.24 -31.39 -19.34
CA SER A 363 31.30 -30.39 -19.80
C SER A 363 30.34 -30.02 -18.66
N SER A 364 30.54 -28.86 -18.03
CA SER A 364 29.60 -28.26 -17.07
C SER A 364 28.31 -27.74 -17.72
N SER A 365 28.05 -28.10 -18.98
CA SER A 365 27.01 -27.53 -19.85
C SER A 365 25.59 -28.07 -19.65
N LYS A 366 25.32 -28.90 -18.63
CA LYS A 366 24.00 -29.57 -18.48
C LYS A 366 23.03 -28.94 -17.48
N LEU A 367 23.33 -27.77 -16.91
CA LEU A 367 22.51 -27.18 -15.85
C LEU A 367 21.25 -26.42 -16.35
N PHE A 368 21.15 -26.08 -17.63
CA PHE A 368 20.04 -25.30 -18.20
C PHE A 368 19.50 -25.88 -19.52
N VAL A 369 19.46 -27.21 -19.65
CA VAL A 369 18.47 -27.80 -20.55
C VAL A 369 17.16 -27.72 -19.79
N ASP A 370 16.17 -27.00 -20.33
CA ASP A 370 14.81 -27.03 -19.80
C ASP A 370 14.32 -28.47 -19.82
N GLN A 371 14.47 -29.16 -18.68
CA GLN A 371 14.04 -30.55 -18.48
C GLN A 371 12.58 -30.59 -18.03
N THR A 372 11.79 -29.52 -18.25
CA THR A 372 10.34 -29.64 -18.09
C THR A 372 9.87 -30.80 -18.95
N PRO A 373 9.24 -31.84 -18.36
CA PRO A 373 8.68 -32.93 -19.14
C PRO A 373 7.71 -32.31 -20.14
N ALA A 374 7.74 -32.73 -21.41
CA ALA A 374 6.80 -32.30 -22.43
C ALA A 374 5.37 -32.74 -22.07
N HIS A 375 4.73 -32.02 -21.15
CA HIS A 375 3.35 -32.21 -20.78
C HIS A 375 2.50 -31.33 -21.68
N SER A 376 1.38 -31.86 -22.17
CA SER A 376 0.43 -31.15 -23.05
C SER A 376 -0.17 -29.87 -22.46
N PHE A 377 0.05 -29.59 -21.17
CA PHE A 377 -0.47 -28.41 -20.47
C PHE A 377 0.58 -27.31 -20.29
N LEU A 378 1.86 -27.61 -20.51
CA LEU A 378 2.91 -26.60 -20.45
C LEU A 378 2.95 -25.83 -21.79
N PRO A 379 3.16 -24.50 -21.74
CA PRO A 379 3.35 -23.74 -22.96
C PRO A 379 4.62 -24.23 -23.69
N PRO A 380 4.64 -24.22 -25.03
CA PRO A 380 5.84 -24.55 -25.78
C PRO A 380 6.94 -23.51 -25.50
N VAL A 381 8.18 -23.97 -25.40
CA VAL A 381 9.34 -23.07 -25.25
C VAL A 381 9.42 -22.15 -26.46
N VAL A 382 9.48 -20.84 -26.21
CA VAL A 382 9.67 -19.85 -27.27
C VAL A 382 11.05 -20.06 -27.91
N ALA A 383 11.08 -20.31 -29.22
CA ALA A 383 12.29 -20.75 -29.92
C ALA A 383 13.51 -19.82 -29.71
N VAL A 384 13.29 -18.50 -29.70
CA VAL A 384 14.35 -17.50 -29.46
C VAL A 384 14.96 -17.66 -28.07
N TRP A 385 14.15 -17.91 -27.05
CA TRP A 385 14.64 -18.16 -25.69
C TRP A 385 15.38 -19.49 -25.58
N GLY A 386 14.87 -20.54 -26.22
CA GLY A 386 15.55 -21.84 -26.29
C GLY A 386 16.93 -21.73 -26.96
N GLN A 387 17.02 -20.98 -28.06
CA GLN A 387 18.30 -20.70 -28.73
C GLN A 387 19.22 -19.88 -27.84
N GLY A 388 18.71 -18.81 -27.22
CA GLY A 388 19.47 -17.98 -26.28
C GLY A 388 20.06 -18.80 -25.13
N LEU A 389 19.26 -19.63 -24.47
CA LEU A 389 19.69 -20.53 -23.40
C LEU A 389 20.76 -21.52 -23.87
N SER A 390 20.62 -22.08 -25.07
CA SER A 390 21.61 -23.01 -25.63
C SER A 390 22.98 -22.37 -25.94
N THR A 391 23.01 -21.05 -26.13
CA THR A 391 24.25 -20.29 -26.41
C THR A 391 24.89 -19.71 -25.15
N LEU A 392 24.24 -19.88 -23.99
CA LEU A 392 24.64 -19.28 -22.74
C LEU A 392 25.83 -20.05 -22.14
N VAL A 393 26.99 -19.40 -22.05
CA VAL A 393 28.17 -19.98 -21.39
C VAL A 393 28.06 -19.74 -19.89
N PHE A 394 27.73 -20.79 -19.15
CA PHE A 394 27.59 -20.71 -17.70
C PHE A 394 28.96 -20.76 -17.00
N ASP A 395 29.38 -19.61 -16.50
CA ASP A 395 30.57 -19.47 -15.68
C ASP A 395 30.17 -19.07 -14.26
N LYS A 396 30.27 -20.01 -13.31
CA LYS A 396 29.95 -19.77 -11.89
C LYS A 396 30.77 -18.64 -11.28
N SER A 397 31.95 -18.34 -11.83
CA SER A 397 32.80 -17.24 -11.36
C SER A 397 32.26 -15.87 -11.75
N ARG A 398 31.35 -15.81 -12.73
CA ARG A 398 30.70 -14.59 -13.21
C ARG A 398 29.33 -14.33 -12.58
N CYS A 399 28.83 -15.23 -11.72
CA CYS A 399 27.57 -15.04 -11.02
C CYS A 399 27.71 -14.02 -9.88
N ILE A 400 26.76 -13.09 -9.78
CA ILE A 400 26.67 -12.12 -8.67
C ILE A 400 26.12 -12.86 -7.44
N GLY A 401 26.94 -13.03 -6.40
CA GLY A 401 26.56 -13.72 -5.16
C GLY A 401 27.70 -14.57 -4.56
N PRO A 402 27.62 -14.96 -3.27
CA PRO A 402 28.60 -15.85 -2.70
C PRO A 402 28.60 -17.19 -3.45
N VAL A 403 29.79 -17.64 -3.85
CA VAL A 403 30.00 -18.91 -4.57
C VAL A 403 29.35 -20.06 -3.77
N GLY A 404 28.33 -20.68 -4.35
CA GLY A 404 27.57 -21.75 -3.69
C GLY A 404 26.23 -21.34 -3.06
N ALA A 405 25.77 -20.11 -3.27
CA ALA A 405 24.41 -19.71 -2.88
C ALA A 405 23.37 -20.65 -3.54
N LYS A 406 22.51 -21.26 -2.72
CA LYS A 406 21.37 -22.05 -3.22
C LYS A 406 20.39 -21.12 -3.95
N PRO A 407 19.70 -21.59 -5.00
CA PRO A 407 18.58 -20.86 -5.58
C PRO A 407 17.59 -20.52 -4.45
N ARG A 408 17.15 -19.26 -4.40
CA ARG A 408 16.35 -18.71 -3.28
C ARG A 408 14.97 -19.38 -3.16
N GLY A 409 14.57 -20.14 -4.16
CA GLY A 409 13.27 -20.76 -4.26
C GLY A 409 12.33 -19.91 -5.10
N TYR A 410 11.06 -20.29 -5.05
CA TYR A 410 9.99 -19.79 -5.88
C TYR A 410 8.92 -19.14 -5.00
N ALA A 411 8.34 -18.03 -5.47
CA ALA A 411 7.30 -17.31 -4.75
C ALA A 411 5.91 -17.92 -4.95
N LEU A 412 5.73 -18.61 -6.07
CA LEU A 412 4.58 -19.42 -6.47
C LEU A 412 5.07 -20.83 -6.84
N PRO A 413 4.20 -21.85 -6.99
CA PRO A 413 4.68 -23.16 -7.39
C PRO A 413 5.13 -23.16 -8.84
N PRO A 414 6.34 -23.66 -9.16
CA PRO A 414 6.75 -23.85 -10.55
C PRO A 414 5.70 -24.65 -11.33
N PRO A 415 5.44 -24.33 -12.60
CA PRO A 415 4.50 -25.06 -13.46
C PRO A 415 4.72 -26.59 -13.47
N SER A 416 5.99 -27.00 -13.41
CA SER A 416 6.39 -28.40 -13.31
C SER A 416 5.85 -29.11 -12.06
N CYS A 417 5.60 -28.39 -10.96
CA CYS A 417 5.01 -28.98 -9.76
C CYS A 417 3.65 -29.61 -10.06
N LEU A 418 2.83 -28.98 -10.90
CA LEU A 418 1.48 -29.47 -11.25
C LEU A 418 1.50 -30.58 -12.30
N THR A 419 2.54 -30.67 -13.13
CA THR A 419 2.58 -31.53 -14.34
C THR A 419 3.56 -32.69 -14.27
N THR A 420 4.45 -32.75 -13.27
CA THR A 420 5.48 -33.82 -13.16
C THR A 420 4.93 -35.17 -12.70
N ALA A 421 3.70 -35.24 -12.17
CA ALA A 421 3.12 -36.51 -11.72
C ALA A 421 2.72 -37.39 -12.91
N LYS A 422 3.02 -38.69 -12.86
CA LYS A 422 2.58 -39.65 -13.90
C LYS A 422 1.13 -40.09 -13.76
N ASN A 423 0.55 -39.96 -12.57
CA ASN A 423 -0.81 -40.41 -12.26
C ASN A 423 -1.81 -39.27 -12.57
N PRO A 424 -2.75 -39.44 -13.52
CA PRO A 424 -3.74 -38.42 -13.87
C PRO A 424 -4.61 -37.96 -12.69
N LEU A 425 -4.98 -38.87 -11.78
CA LEU A 425 -5.76 -38.52 -10.59
C LEU A 425 -4.97 -37.60 -9.65
N LYS A 426 -3.67 -37.86 -9.52
CA LYS A 426 -2.78 -37.01 -8.72
C LYS A 426 -2.65 -35.61 -9.33
N ILE A 427 -2.51 -35.51 -10.66
CA ILE A 427 -2.48 -34.22 -11.35
C ILE A 427 -3.76 -33.43 -11.05
N GLN A 428 -4.95 -34.05 -11.20
CA GLN A 428 -6.22 -33.38 -10.92
C GLN A 428 -6.33 -32.86 -9.48
N MET A 429 -5.88 -33.64 -8.49
CA MET A 429 -5.87 -33.21 -7.09
C MET A 429 -4.92 -32.03 -6.86
N MET A 430 -3.76 -32.00 -7.53
CA MET A 430 -2.81 -30.89 -7.41
C MET A 430 -3.35 -29.60 -8.03
N PHE A 431 -4.05 -29.67 -9.16
CA PHE A 431 -4.75 -28.53 -9.75
C PHE A 431 -5.88 -28.03 -8.84
N LYS A 432 -6.72 -28.94 -8.31
CA LYS A 432 -7.78 -28.57 -7.35
C LYS A 432 -7.20 -27.87 -6.13
N PHE A 433 -6.13 -28.41 -5.55
CA PHE A 433 -5.48 -27.81 -4.39
C PHE A 433 -4.88 -26.44 -4.72
N TRP A 434 -4.17 -26.31 -5.85
CA TRP A 434 -3.64 -25.02 -6.29
C TRP A 434 -4.77 -23.99 -6.38
N LEU A 435 -5.88 -24.31 -7.04
CA LEU A 435 -7.02 -23.40 -7.17
C LEU A 435 -7.58 -22.98 -5.81
N ARG A 436 -7.63 -23.88 -4.80
CA ARG A 436 -8.06 -23.57 -3.42
C ARG A 436 -7.15 -22.53 -2.73
N ILE A 437 -5.85 -22.58 -2.98
CA ILE A 437 -4.86 -21.69 -2.36
C ILE A 437 -4.43 -20.53 -3.27
N ARG A 438 -4.88 -20.49 -4.53
CA ARG A 438 -4.42 -19.55 -5.55
C ARG A 438 -4.65 -18.10 -5.13
N VAL A 439 -5.89 -17.76 -4.78
CA VAL A 439 -6.28 -16.40 -4.35
C VAL A 439 -5.44 -15.91 -3.18
N PRO A 440 -5.33 -16.63 -2.05
CA PRO A 440 -4.51 -16.18 -0.94
C PRO A 440 -3.02 -16.10 -1.30
N MET A 441 -2.49 -16.98 -2.16
CA MET A 441 -1.10 -16.88 -2.61
C MET A 441 -0.84 -15.65 -3.48
N ILE A 442 -1.77 -15.26 -4.36
CA ILE A 442 -1.66 -14.04 -5.17
C ILE A 442 -1.85 -12.79 -4.29
N ALA A 443 -2.87 -12.78 -3.44
CA ALA A 443 -3.07 -11.72 -2.45
C ALA A 443 -1.82 -11.55 -1.58
N ARG A 444 -1.11 -12.65 -1.32
CA ARG A 444 0.11 -12.64 -0.53
C ARG A 444 1.24 -11.87 -1.21
N LEU A 445 1.39 -11.96 -2.52
CA LEU A 445 2.40 -11.22 -3.27
C LEU A 445 2.13 -9.71 -3.28
N SER A 446 0.89 -9.30 -3.05
CA SER A 446 0.49 -7.90 -3.10
C SER A 446 0.83 -7.07 -1.85
N SER A 447 1.40 -7.70 -0.82
CA SER A 447 1.57 -7.11 0.50
C SER A 447 2.99 -6.63 0.74
N THR A 448 3.18 -5.32 0.89
CA THR A 448 4.48 -4.73 1.22
C THR A 448 4.89 -4.88 2.69
N PHE A 449 3.99 -5.39 3.55
CA PHE A 449 4.23 -5.51 4.99
C PHE A 449 5.04 -6.76 5.38
N TYR A 450 5.26 -7.69 4.46
CA TYR A 450 6.12 -8.85 4.66
C TYR A 450 6.76 -9.27 3.33
N THR A 451 7.90 -9.96 3.41
CA THR A 451 8.48 -10.64 2.27
C THR A 451 7.98 -12.09 2.30
N PRO A 452 7.22 -12.55 1.30
CA PRO A 452 6.74 -13.92 1.29
C PRO A 452 7.94 -14.88 1.31
N ALA A 453 7.91 -15.83 2.24
CA ALA A 453 8.91 -16.88 2.30
C ALA A 453 8.92 -17.67 0.99
N LEU A 454 10.09 -17.69 0.34
CA LEU A 454 10.34 -18.45 -0.87
C LEU A 454 10.49 -19.93 -0.52
N MET A 455 9.95 -20.80 -1.37
CA MET A 455 10.00 -22.24 -1.18
C MET A 455 10.73 -22.90 -2.34
N ASP A 456 11.53 -23.93 -2.06
CA ASP A 456 12.09 -24.74 -3.14
C ASP A 456 11.00 -25.54 -3.88
N GLN A 457 11.33 -26.01 -5.08
CA GLN A 457 10.41 -26.77 -5.94
C GLN A 457 9.83 -28.01 -5.23
N ASN A 458 10.62 -28.69 -4.40
CA ASN A 458 10.17 -29.90 -3.69
C ASN A 458 9.15 -29.57 -2.59
N SER A 459 9.36 -28.46 -1.91
CA SER A 459 8.46 -27.94 -0.87
C SER A 459 7.14 -27.50 -1.50
N TRP A 460 7.17 -26.80 -2.64
CA TRP A 460 5.97 -26.49 -3.42
C TRP A 460 5.23 -27.73 -3.88
N LYS A 461 5.94 -28.70 -4.48
CA LYS A 461 5.36 -29.97 -4.92
C LYS A 461 4.70 -30.74 -3.78
N THR A 462 5.28 -30.66 -2.58
CA THR A 462 4.71 -31.27 -1.38
C THR A 462 3.45 -30.55 -0.91
N LEU A 463 3.47 -29.22 -0.90
CA LEU A 463 2.31 -28.37 -0.58
C LEU A 463 1.13 -28.67 -1.51
N VAL A 464 1.34 -28.61 -2.83
CA VAL A 464 0.25 -28.87 -3.79
C VAL A 464 -0.19 -30.33 -3.82
N SER A 465 0.58 -31.25 -3.24
CA SER A 465 0.20 -32.67 -3.08
C SER A 465 -0.51 -32.97 -1.76
N LEU A 466 -0.82 -31.96 -0.92
CA LEU A 466 -1.36 -32.17 0.43
C LEU A 466 -2.64 -33.01 0.45
N ASP A 467 -3.62 -32.68 -0.40
CA ASP A 467 -4.89 -33.43 -0.48
C ASP A 467 -4.65 -34.90 -0.84
N TYR A 468 -3.71 -35.15 -1.76
CA TYR A 468 -3.35 -36.50 -2.17
C TYR A 468 -2.67 -37.28 -1.03
N LEU A 469 -1.76 -36.63 -0.28
CA LEU A 469 -1.12 -37.22 0.89
C LEU A 469 -2.12 -37.52 2.01
N GLY A 470 -3.10 -36.63 2.23
CA GLY A 470 -4.18 -36.82 3.20
C GLY A 470 -5.01 -38.06 2.90
N MET A 471 -5.41 -38.25 1.64
CA MET A 471 -6.15 -39.45 1.21
C MET A 471 -5.35 -40.74 1.36
N ALA A 472 -4.04 -40.71 1.10
CA ALA A 472 -3.15 -41.86 1.32
C ALA A 472 -2.94 -42.16 2.82
N SER A 473 -2.88 -41.13 3.66
CA SER A 473 -2.65 -41.26 5.10
C SER A 473 -3.86 -41.75 5.90
N LYS A 474 -5.09 -41.72 5.34
CA LYS A 474 -6.27 -42.33 5.99
C LYS A 474 -6.12 -43.84 6.24
N GLN A 475 -5.05 -44.46 5.73
CA GLN A 475 -4.66 -45.85 5.97
C GLN A 475 -3.42 -46.03 6.87
N GLU A 476 -2.74 -44.98 7.35
CA GLU A 476 -1.47 -45.10 8.10
C GLU A 476 -1.37 -44.18 9.33
N SER A 477 -0.54 -44.59 10.32
CA SER A 477 -0.44 -43.98 11.66
C SER A 477 0.04 -42.51 11.69
N SER A 478 -0.32 -41.79 12.75
CA SER A 478 -0.11 -40.33 12.92
C SER A 478 1.33 -39.86 13.10
N ASP A 479 2.32 -40.76 13.27
CA ASP A 479 3.72 -40.39 13.55
C ASP A 479 4.62 -40.41 12.29
N THR A 480 4.01 -40.54 11.11
CA THR A 480 4.73 -40.59 9.83
C THR A 480 5.35 -39.24 9.45
N LYS A 481 6.47 -39.28 8.70
CA LYS A 481 7.12 -38.09 8.11
C LYS A 481 6.14 -37.23 7.30
N ALA A 482 5.16 -37.84 6.66
CA ALA A 482 4.11 -37.16 5.92
C ALA A 482 3.25 -36.26 6.84
N ALA A 483 2.78 -36.77 7.99
CA ALA A 483 1.97 -36.00 8.93
C ALA A 483 2.72 -34.77 9.50
N LYS A 484 4.00 -34.92 9.85
CA LYS A 484 4.85 -33.80 10.31
C LYS A 484 5.08 -32.75 9.21
N GLN A 485 5.18 -33.18 7.97
CA GLN A 485 5.30 -32.28 6.81
C GLN A 485 3.99 -31.54 6.51
N GLN A 486 2.84 -32.20 6.70
CA GLN A 486 1.54 -31.54 6.60
C GLN A 486 1.37 -30.46 7.67
N GLU A 487 1.75 -30.73 8.91
CA GLU A 487 1.62 -29.76 10.00
C GLU A 487 2.46 -28.50 9.76
N ARG A 488 3.71 -28.65 9.33
CA ARG A 488 4.56 -27.51 8.98
C ARG A 488 4.02 -26.68 7.83
N MET A 489 3.37 -27.34 6.87
CA MET A 489 2.79 -26.65 5.73
C MET A 489 1.49 -25.92 6.11
N ARG A 490 0.71 -26.47 7.06
CA ARG A 490 -0.40 -25.76 7.72
C ARG A 490 0.10 -24.57 8.53
N GLU A 491 1.20 -24.72 9.28
CA GLU A 491 1.84 -23.64 10.02
C GLU A 491 2.37 -22.54 9.09
N PHE A 492 2.93 -22.87 7.93
CA PHE A 492 3.34 -21.90 6.91
C PHE A 492 2.13 -21.10 6.40
N LEU A 493 1.04 -21.79 6.06
CA LEU A 493 -0.19 -21.16 5.59
C LEU A 493 -0.84 -20.30 6.69
N LYS A 494 -0.80 -20.74 7.95
CA LYS A 494 -1.26 -19.99 9.13
C LYS A 494 -0.35 -18.78 9.44
N GLY A 495 0.96 -18.94 9.26
CA GLY A 495 1.98 -17.91 9.43
C GLY A 495 1.97 -16.85 8.33
N CYS A 496 1.26 -17.09 7.21
CA CYS A 496 1.01 -16.12 6.16
C CYS A 496 -0.07 -15.07 6.53
N CYS A 497 -0.27 -14.81 7.84
CA CYS A 497 -0.46 -13.48 8.44
C CYS A 497 -1.77 -13.20 9.19
N ASP A 498 -2.40 -14.10 9.96
CA ASP A 498 -3.67 -13.82 10.69
C ASP A 498 -4.85 -13.28 9.81
N GLU A 499 -4.62 -13.04 8.51
CA GLU A 499 -5.48 -12.45 7.47
C GLU A 499 -6.09 -13.54 6.56
N ILE A 500 -5.50 -14.74 6.58
CA ILE A 500 -5.95 -15.91 5.82
C ILE A 500 -6.36 -16.96 6.84
N GLU A 501 -7.66 -17.20 6.96
CA GLU A 501 -8.20 -18.25 7.81
C GLU A 501 -8.38 -19.50 6.96
N MET A 502 -7.65 -20.57 7.30
CA MET A 502 -7.84 -21.85 6.65
C MET A 502 -8.77 -22.74 7.48
N ASP A 503 -9.93 -23.06 6.92
CA ASP A 503 -10.80 -24.11 7.43
C ASP A 503 -10.49 -25.39 6.64
N LEU A 504 -9.53 -26.16 7.13
CA LEU A 504 -9.19 -27.49 6.59
C LEU A 504 -10.19 -28.57 7.02
N GLY A 505 -11.45 -28.20 7.21
CA GLY A 505 -12.53 -29.13 7.48
C GLY A 505 -12.62 -30.20 6.38
N ILE A 506 -12.79 -31.45 6.79
CA ILE A 506 -12.85 -32.69 5.97
C ILE A 506 -14.06 -32.70 5.01
N ALA A 507 -14.82 -31.60 4.91
CA ALA A 507 -15.99 -31.53 4.04
C ALA A 507 -15.54 -31.43 2.57
N GLU A 508 -15.86 -32.46 1.79
CA GLU A 508 -15.81 -32.45 0.32
C GLU A 508 -16.70 -31.32 -0.21
N LYS A 509 -16.20 -30.09 -0.25
CA LYS A 509 -16.80 -29.03 -1.05
C LYS A 509 -16.25 -29.16 -2.46
N GLU A 510 -17.06 -29.74 -3.33
CA GLU A 510 -16.75 -29.96 -4.76
C GLU A 510 -16.60 -28.67 -5.58
N SER A 511 -16.97 -27.52 -5.02
CA SER A 511 -17.11 -26.25 -5.74
C SER A 511 -15.81 -25.45 -5.85
N VAL A 512 -14.74 -26.04 -6.38
CA VAL A 512 -13.57 -25.27 -6.82
C VAL A 512 -13.87 -24.70 -8.20
N LEU A 513 -13.69 -23.39 -8.37
CA LEU A 513 -14.04 -22.67 -9.60
C LEU A 513 -12.79 -22.14 -10.33
N TRP A 514 -12.80 -22.17 -11.66
CA TRP A 514 -11.88 -21.42 -12.52
C TRP A 514 -12.68 -20.48 -13.43
N ARG A 515 -12.46 -19.16 -13.30
CA ARG A 515 -13.23 -18.13 -14.02
C ARG A 515 -14.75 -18.34 -13.95
N GLY A 516 -15.26 -18.77 -12.79
CA GLY A 516 -16.67 -19.05 -12.55
C GLY A 516 -17.19 -20.41 -13.03
N ARG A 517 -16.34 -21.25 -13.66
CA ARG A 517 -16.70 -22.62 -14.07
C ARG A 517 -16.27 -23.65 -13.03
N PRO A 518 -17.13 -24.63 -12.68
CA PRO A 518 -16.76 -25.76 -11.83
C PRO A 518 -15.56 -26.54 -12.35
N TYR A 519 -14.69 -27.03 -11.45
CA TYR A 519 -13.52 -27.82 -11.83
C TYR A 519 -13.86 -29.03 -12.70
N THR A 520 -15.00 -29.67 -12.45
CA THR A 520 -15.51 -30.84 -13.19
C THR A 520 -15.80 -30.55 -14.66
N GLU A 521 -15.99 -29.28 -15.02
CA GLU A 521 -16.34 -28.83 -16.37
C GLU A 521 -15.11 -28.26 -17.12
N LEU A 522 -13.92 -28.28 -16.51
CA LEU A 522 -12.73 -27.70 -17.11
C LEU A 522 -12.16 -28.57 -18.23
N THR A 523 -11.84 -27.90 -19.33
CA THR A 523 -11.24 -28.48 -20.53
C THR A 523 -9.71 -28.50 -20.43
N ALA A 524 -9.03 -29.17 -21.38
CA ALA A 524 -7.57 -29.12 -21.48
C ALA A 524 -7.03 -27.68 -21.68
N ALA A 525 -7.77 -26.83 -22.40
CA ALA A 525 -7.41 -25.42 -22.60
C ALA A 525 -7.45 -24.63 -21.28
N ASP A 526 -8.40 -24.95 -20.39
CA ASP A 526 -8.50 -24.30 -19.07
C ASP A 526 -7.32 -24.70 -18.17
N HIS A 527 -6.88 -25.95 -18.25
CA HIS A 527 -5.68 -26.41 -17.53
C HIS A 527 -4.41 -25.74 -18.06
N GLN A 528 -4.30 -25.56 -19.39
CA GLN A 528 -3.21 -24.80 -20.01
C GLN A 528 -3.21 -23.34 -19.53
N GLU A 529 -4.39 -22.73 -19.44
CA GLU A 529 -4.53 -21.35 -18.98
C GLU A 529 -4.09 -21.18 -17.52
N ILE A 530 -4.47 -22.11 -16.63
CA ILE A 530 -4.03 -22.12 -15.23
C ILE A 530 -2.50 -22.19 -15.14
N VAL A 531 -1.89 -23.10 -15.91
CA VAL A 531 -0.44 -23.28 -15.95
C VAL A 531 0.26 -22.04 -16.52
N TRP A 532 -0.33 -21.45 -17.56
CA TRP A 532 0.16 -20.22 -18.18
C TRP A 532 0.17 -19.06 -17.19
N GLU A 533 -0.91 -18.86 -16.42
CA GLU A 533 -1.00 -17.78 -15.44
C GLU A 533 0.09 -17.89 -14.36
N ILE A 534 0.32 -19.09 -13.81
CA ILE A 534 1.39 -19.30 -12.82
C ILE A 534 2.76 -18.99 -13.44
N SER A 535 2.98 -19.44 -14.67
CA SER A 535 4.23 -19.21 -15.41
C SER A 535 4.47 -17.71 -15.64
N GLU A 536 3.43 -16.99 -16.05
CA GLU A 536 3.48 -15.55 -16.31
C GLU A 536 3.77 -14.76 -15.03
N LEU A 537 3.05 -15.06 -13.94
CA LEU A 537 3.25 -14.42 -12.65
C LEU A 537 4.67 -14.63 -12.13
N GLU A 538 5.17 -15.86 -12.18
CA GLU A 538 6.53 -16.19 -11.75
C GLU A 538 7.59 -15.51 -12.62
N PHE A 539 7.41 -15.53 -13.95
CA PHE A 539 8.29 -14.83 -14.88
C PHE A 539 8.36 -13.33 -14.60
N HIS A 540 7.22 -12.67 -14.35
CA HIS A 540 7.22 -11.25 -14.02
C HIS A 540 7.97 -10.95 -12.72
N LEU A 541 7.82 -11.80 -11.69
CA LEU A 541 8.57 -11.65 -10.43
C LEU A 541 10.08 -11.80 -10.65
N GLU A 542 10.50 -12.80 -11.42
CA GLU A 542 11.91 -13.03 -11.75
C GLU A 542 12.50 -11.92 -12.63
N LEU A 543 11.73 -11.41 -13.59
CA LEU A 543 12.15 -10.33 -14.48
C LEU A 543 12.37 -9.01 -13.73
N VAL A 544 11.51 -8.69 -12.76
CA VAL A 544 11.67 -7.51 -11.90
C VAL A 544 12.95 -7.61 -11.06
N GLU A 545 13.25 -8.79 -10.52
CA GLU A 545 14.51 -9.01 -9.79
C GLU A 545 15.71 -8.90 -10.72
N LEU A 546 15.64 -9.46 -11.94
CA LEU A 546 16.71 -9.36 -12.92
C LEU A 546 16.99 -7.89 -13.30
N ASP A 547 15.96 -7.09 -13.56
CA ASP A 547 16.11 -5.66 -13.85
C ASP A 547 16.79 -4.93 -12.67
N GLN A 548 16.39 -5.26 -11.43
CA GLN A 548 17.00 -4.69 -10.24
C GLN A 548 18.48 -5.09 -10.10
N MET A 549 18.83 -6.36 -10.34
CA MET A 549 20.22 -6.83 -10.31
C MET A 549 21.07 -6.16 -11.39
N MET A 550 20.53 -5.98 -12.60
CA MET A 550 21.21 -5.30 -13.70
C MET A 550 21.54 -3.85 -13.36
N ARG A 551 20.63 -3.13 -12.68
CA ARG A 551 20.89 -1.76 -12.22
C ARG A 551 22.04 -1.68 -11.20
N VAL A 552 22.15 -2.66 -10.31
CA VAL A 552 23.24 -2.75 -9.30
C VAL A 552 24.57 -3.12 -9.96
N ALA A 553 24.56 -3.96 -11.00
CA ALA A 553 25.79 -4.37 -11.69
C ALA A 553 26.40 -3.27 -12.57
N CYS A 554 25.58 -2.30 -13.01
CA CYS A 554 26.00 -1.17 -13.84
C CYS A 554 26.50 0.05 -13.05
N THR A 555 26.38 0.02 -11.72
CA THR A 555 26.95 1.03 -10.79
C THR A 555 28.20 0.48 -10.15
#